data_AF-A0A2D7W5R0-F1
#
_entry.id   AF-A0A2D7W5R0-F1
#
_cell.length_a   1.000
_cell.length_b   1.000
_cell.length_c   1.000
_cell.angle_alpha   90.00
_cell.angle_beta   90.00
_cell.angle_gamma   90.00
#
_symmetry.space_group_name_H-M   'P 1'
#
loop_
_entity.id
_entity.type
_entity.pdbx_description
1 polymer ?
#
loop_
_entity_poly.entity_id
_entity_poly.type
_entity_poly.pdbx_seq_one_letter_code
_entity_poly.pdbx_strand_id
1 'polypeptide(L)'
;EMTYSFARDPDLTLYFEVDAEISLSRIMKGRPNLKFYESGMDMGWTDDPVESYKKLQGRMREIYGEIAESGRMVRIDSNRGIAEIQKNVRRIISDSIDLSNVTLIEADDRRAEIHHYDDSTRMRYISPEGYTVLRHGVDED
;
A
#
# COMPACT_ATOMS: atom_id res chain seq x y z
N GLU A 1 12.33 -22.12 -4.73
CA GLU A 1 13.04 -21.07 -3.97
C GLU A 1 13.99 -20.20 -4.82
N MET A 2 14.55 -20.70 -5.93
CA MET A 2 15.53 -19.93 -6.74
C MET A 2 14.96 -18.87 -7.71
N THR A 3 13.65 -18.83 -7.96
CA THR A 3 13.07 -18.00 -9.04
C THR A 3 13.35 -16.51 -8.89
N TYR A 4 13.50 -16.01 -7.66
CA TYR A 4 13.76 -14.59 -7.37
C TYR A 4 15.05 -14.35 -6.60
N SER A 5 15.98 -15.33 -6.54
CA SER A 5 17.21 -15.18 -5.75
C SER A 5 18.20 -14.14 -6.31
N PHE A 6 17.97 -13.64 -7.52
CA PHE A 6 18.72 -12.54 -8.11
C PHE A 6 18.26 -11.16 -7.59
N ALA A 7 17.07 -11.09 -6.99
CA ALA A 7 16.55 -9.84 -6.45
C ALA A 7 17.36 -9.47 -5.20
N ARG A 8 17.74 -8.19 -5.10
CA ARG A 8 18.40 -7.65 -3.91
C ARG A 8 17.43 -7.68 -2.74
N ASP A 9 17.92 -8.10 -1.57
CA ASP A 9 17.13 -8.00 -0.35
C ASP A 9 16.84 -6.54 0.00
N PRO A 10 15.59 -6.20 0.36
CA PRO A 10 15.21 -4.86 0.77
C PRO A 10 15.85 -4.50 2.12
N ASP A 11 16.25 -3.23 2.29
CA ASP A 11 16.79 -2.74 3.56
C ASP A 11 15.73 -2.68 4.68
N LEU A 12 14.45 -2.51 4.29
CA LEU A 12 13.30 -2.52 5.20
C LEU A 12 12.06 -3.00 4.45
N THR A 13 11.33 -3.96 5.01
CA THR A 13 10.02 -4.40 4.50
C THR A 13 8.94 -4.21 5.56
N LEU A 14 7.83 -3.57 5.19
CA LEU A 14 6.70 -3.33 6.08
C LEU A 14 5.50 -4.18 5.65
N TYR A 15 4.91 -4.91 6.60
CA TYR A 15 3.66 -5.64 6.40
C TYR A 15 2.51 -4.92 7.11
N PHE A 16 1.61 -4.31 6.34
CA PHE A 16 0.43 -3.62 6.86
C PHE A 16 -0.71 -4.61 7.13
N GLU A 17 -0.73 -5.16 8.34
CA GLU A 17 -1.76 -6.12 8.75
C GLU A 17 -3.06 -5.39 9.09
N VAL A 18 -4.14 -5.76 8.42
CA VAL A 18 -5.49 -5.22 8.64
C VAL A 18 -6.51 -6.35 8.58
N ASP A 19 -7.53 -6.27 9.43
CA ASP A 19 -8.62 -7.25 9.40
C ASP A 19 -9.44 -7.10 8.12
N ALA A 20 -9.89 -8.24 7.57
CA ALA A 20 -10.60 -8.28 6.30
C ALA A 20 -11.86 -7.41 6.33
N GLU A 21 -12.60 -7.42 7.43
CA GLU A 21 -13.81 -6.61 7.66
C GLU A 21 -13.52 -5.11 7.63
N ILE A 22 -12.42 -4.69 8.27
CA ILE A 22 -12.01 -3.28 8.31
C ILE A 22 -11.55 -2.83 6.93
N SER A 23 -10.75 -3.65 6.25
CA SER A 23 -10.29 -3.37 4.89
C SER A 23 -11.46 -3.29 3.91
N LEU A 24 -12.39 -4.25 3.96
CA LEU A 24 -13.59 -4.26 3.14
C LEU A 24 -14.44 -3.02 3.37
N SER A 25 -14.69 -2.65 4.63
CA SER A 25 -15.45 -1.44 4.98
C SER A 25 -14.83 -0.17 4.38
N ARG A 26 -13.50 -0.05 4.42
CA ARG A 26 -12.76 1.08 3.83
C ARG A 26 -12.91 1.13 2.31
N ILE A 27 -12.82 -0.03 1.63
CA ILE A 27 -13.03 -0.12 0.19
C ILE A 27 -14.46 0.28 -0.15
N MET A 28 -15.46 -0.31 0.50
CA MET A 28 -16.88 -0.05 0.25
C MET A 28 -17.27 1.42 0.46
N LYS A 29 -16.63 2.10 1.42
CA LYS A 29 -16.81 3.54 1.64
C LYS A 29 -16.27 4.40 0.50
N GLY A 30 -15.17 3.99 -0.14
CA GLY A 30 -14.56 4.71 -1.26
C GLY A 30 -15.16 4.33 -2.62
N ARG A 31 -15.54 3.07 -2.79
CA ARG A 31 -16.14 2.49 -4.00
C ARG A 31 -17.06 1.33 -3.63
N PRO A 32 -18.32 1.33 -4.08
CA PRO A 32 -19.30 0.33 -3.67
C PRO A 32 -19.10 -1.08 -4.25
N ASN A 33 -18.15 -1.30 -5.17
CA ASN A 33 -17.95 -2.58 -5.84
C ASN A 33 -16.49 -3.04 -5.75
N LEU A 34 -16.28 -4.32 -5.42
CA LEU A 34 -14.98 -5.00 -5.50
C LEU A 34 -14.62 -5.31 -6.95
N LYS A 35 -13.33 -5.22 -7.32
CA LYS A 35 -12.88 -5.74 -8.62
C LYS A 35 -12.71 -7.26 -8.54
N PHE A 36 -12.94 -7.94 -9.65
CA PHE A 36 -12.90 -9.40 -9.78
C PHE A 36 -11.67 -10.04 -9.10
N TYR A 37 -10.47 -9.62 -9.49
CA TYR A 37 -9.21 -10.13 -8.93
C TYR A 37 -8.94 -9.63 -7.49
N GLU A 38 -9.38 -8.42 -7.14
CA GLU A 38 -9.23 -7.91 -5.76
C GLU A 38 -10.07 -8.73 -4.77
N SER A 39 -11.24 -9.21 -5.20
CA SER A 39 -12.08 -10.15 -4.46
C SER A 39 -11.61 -11.61 -4.55
N GLY A 40 -10.56 -11.92 -5.32
CA GLY A 40 -10.09 -13.30 -5.49
C GLY A 40 -11.07 -14.21 -6.22
N MET A 41 -11.96 -13.67 -7.05
CA MET A 41 -12.98 -14.45 -7.76
C MET A 41 -12.38 -15.40 -8.79
N ASP A 42 -11.18 -15.08 -9.29
CA ASP A 42 -10.37 -15.93 -10.16
C ASP A 42 -9.96 -17.25 -9.49
N MET A 43 -9.95 -17.29 -8.15
CA MET A 43 -9.62 -18.50 -7.40
C MET A 43 -10.74 -19.54 -7.39
N GLY A 44 -11.97 -19.16 -7.79
CA GLY A 44 -13.11 -20.07 -7.91
C GLY A 44 -13.57 -20.70 -6.59
N TRP A 45 -13.31 -20.07 -5.44
CA TRP A 45 -13.70 -20.61 -4.13
C TRP A 45 -15.18 -20.41 -3.79
N THR A 46 -15.77 -19.34 -4.32
CA THR A 46 -17.17 -18.95 -4.09
C THR A 46 -17.59 -17.96 -5.19
N ASP A 47 -18.89 -17.87 -5.44
CA ASP A 47 -19.48 -16.93 -6.40
C ASP A 47 -19.84 -15.57 -5.75
N ASP A 48 -19.70 -15.45 -4.43
CA ASP A 48 -19.89 -14.19 -3.71
C ASP A 48 -18.56 -13.42 -3.58
N PRO A 49 -18.42 -12.22 -4.19
CA PRO A 49 -17.22 -11.41 -4.11
C PRO A 49 -16.78 -11.03 -2.69
N VAL A 50 -17.72 -10.84 -1.76
CA VAL A 50 -17.40 -10.45 -0.38
C VAL A 50 -16.80 -11.62 0.37
N GLU A 51 -17.41 -12.79 0.27
CA GLU A 51 -16.89 -14.02 0.88
C GLU A 51 -15.57 -14.43 0.24
N SER A 52 -15.44 -14.30 -1.08
CA SER A 52 -14.18 -14.57 -1.78
C SER A 52 -13.07 -13.65 -1.32
N TYR A 53 -13.36 -12.36 -1.15
CA TYR A 53 -12.42 -11.37 -0.63
C TYR A 53 -11.92 -11.75 0.76
N LYS A 54 -12.82 -12.10 1.68
CA LYS A 54 -12.43 -12.51 3.04
C LYS A 54 -11.54 -13.75 3.04
N LYS A 55 -11.84 -14.75 2.21
CA LYS A 55 -10.99 -15.94 2.05
C LYS A 55 -9.60 -15.59 1.53
N LEU A 56 -9.53 -14.71 0.53
CA LEU A 56 -8.27 -14.25 -0.04
C LEU A 56 -7.43 -13.52 1.00
N GLN A 57 -8.02 -12.55 1.70
CA GLN A 57 -7.34 -11.79 2.75
C GLN A 57 -6.88 -12.69 3.91
N GLY A 58 -7.70 -13.67 4.30
CA GLY A 58 -7.33 -14.66 5.33
C GLY A 58 -6.07 -15.44 4.96
N ARG A 59 -6.03 -16.01 3.74
CA ARG A 59 -4.86 -16.75 3.26
C ARG A 59 -3.62 -15.88 3.12
N MET A 60 -3.78 -14.65 2.60
CA MET A 60 -2.67 -13.69 2.53
C MET A 60 -2.12 -13.39 3.92
N ARG A 61 -3.00 -13.20 4.90
CA ARG A 61 -2.61 -12.93 6.29
C ARG A 61 -1.84 -14.08 6.93
N GLU A 62 -2.23 -15.32 6.69
CA GLU A 62 -1.49 -16.49 7.15
C GLU A 62 -0.05 -16.48 6.58
N ILE A 63 0.09 -16.37 5.26
CA ILE A 63 1.39 -16.40 4.58
C ILE A 63 2.29 -15.24 5.00
N TYR A 64 1.78 -14.01 4.98
CA TYR A 64 2.57 -12.83 5.38
C TYR A 64 2.83 -12.79 6.90
N GLY A 65 1.93 -13.39 7.69
CA GLY A 65 2.10 -13.57 9.12
C GLY A 65 3.35 -14.39 9.45
N GLU A 66 3.51 -15.54 8.79
CA GLU A 66 4.68 -16.42 8.91
C GLU A 66 5.98 -15.72 8.50
N ILE A 67 5.97 -14.96 7.39
CA ILE A 67 7.15 -14.21 6.92
C ILE A 67 7.53 -13.10 7.91
N ALA A 68 6.53 -12.43 8.51
CA ALA A 68 6.78 -11.43 9.54
C ALA A 68 7.35 -12.08 10.82
N GLU A 69 6.88 -13.26 11.21
CA GLU A 69 7.40 -14.02 12.35
C GLU A 69 8.84 -14.49 12.15
N SER A 70 9.23 -14.75 10.89
CA SER A 70 10.62 -15.06 10.55
C SER A 70 11.56 -13.84 10.63
N GLY A 71 11.04 -12.65 10.98
CA GLY A 71 11.81 -11.41 11.09
C GLY A 71 12.17 -10.75 9.76
N ARG A 72 11.65 -11.25 8.63
CA ARG A 72 11.94 -10.66 7.30
C ARG A 72 11.12 -9.41 7.01
N MET A 73 10.06 -9.16 7.78
CA MET A 73 9.18 -8.00 7.62
C MET A 73 8.80 -7.43 8.99
N VAL A 74 8.66 -6.11 9.07
CA VAL A 74 8.12 -5.44 10.26
C VAL A 74 6.60 -5.34 10.13
N ARG A 75 5.89 -5.94 11.08
CA ARG A 75 4.43 -5.94 11.13
C ARG A 75 3.89 -4.60 11.65
N ILE A 76 2.94 -4.02 10.93
CA ILE A 76 2.28 -2.75 11.26
C ILE A 76 0.78 -3.01 11.48
N ASP A 77 0.30 -2.75 12.70
CA ASP A 77 -1.13 -2.74 13.01
C ASP A 77 -1.84 -1.62 12.24
N SER A 78 -2.56 -2.02 11.20
CA SER A 78 -3.19 -1.13 10.22
C SER A 78 -4.71 -1.03 10.39
N ASN A 79 -5.23 -1.52 11.51
CA ASN A 79 -6.63 -1.34 11.91
C ASN A 79 -6.93 0.11 12.36
N ARG A 80 -5.88 0.86 12.69
CA ARG A 80 -5.93 2.24 13.20
C ARG A 80 -6.15 3.27 12.09
N GLY A 81 -6.29 4.54 12.50
CA GLY A 81 -6.38 5.67 11.58
C GLY A 81 -5.07 5.97 10.85
N ILE A 82 -5.18 6.58 9.66
CA ILE A 82 -4.02 6.89 8.78
C ILE A 82 -2.94 7.72 9.50
N ALA A 83 -3.34 8.71 10.31
CA ALA A 83 -2.38 9.57 11.01
C ALA A 83 -1.51 8.79 12.01
N GLU A 84 -2.10 7.83 12.74
CA GLU A 84 -1.37 6.98 13.68
C GLU A 84 -0.43 6.02 12.95
N ILE A 85 -0.91 5.40 11.88
CA ILE A 85 -0.10 4.52 11.03
C ILE A 85 1.09 5.30 10.46
N GLN A 86 0.88 6.50 9.94
CA GLN A 86 1.96 7.34 9.42
C GLN A 86 2.98 7.73 10.48
N LYS A 87 2.54 8.09 11.69
CA LYS A 87 3.45 8.39 12.80
C LYS A 87 4.30 7.16 13.16
N ASN A 88 3.70 5.98 13.18
CA ASN A 88 4.40 4.73 13.47
C ASN A 88 5.41 4.37 12.37
N VAL A 89 5.01 4.45 11.09
CA VAL A 89 5.87 4.19 9.93
C VAL A 89 7.05 5.14 9.89
N ARG A 90 6.84 6.44 10.09
CA ARG A 90 7.93 7.43 10.12
C ARG A 90 8.97 7.09 11.19
N ARG A 91 8.51 6.72 12.39
CA ARG A 91 9.40 6.29 13.47
C ARG A 91 10.22 5.06 13.05
N ILE A 92 9.58 4.03 12.50
CA ILE A 92 10.28 2.82 12.05
C ILE A 92 11.32 3.13 10.98
N ILE A 93 10.98 3.96 10.00
CA ILE A 93 11.91 4.38 8.94
C ILE A 93 13.10 5.13 9.55
N SER A 94 12.86 6.11 10.43
CA SER A 94 13.93 6.86 11.08
C SER A 94 14.83 5.99 11.96
N ASP A 95 14.27 4.96 12.60
CA ASP A 95 15.02 4.02 13.44
C ASP A 95 15.83 3.01 12.60
N SER A 96 15.37 2.70 11.37
CA SER A 96 15.93 1.63 10.53
C SER A 96 16.84 2.12 9.41
N ILE A 97 16.69 3.36 8.96
CA ILE A 97 17.41 3.93 7.83
C ILE A 97 18.07 5.24 8.26
N ASP A 98 19.38 5.34 8.04
CA ASP A 98 20.12 6.58 8.22
C ASP A 98 19.77 7.57 7.10
N LEU A 99 18.91 8.53 7.44
CA LEU A 99 18.47 9.56 6.50
C LEU A 99 19.47 10.72 6.36
N SER A 100 20.58 10.73 7.10
CA SER A 100 21.54 11.85 7.09
C SER A 100 22.30 11.99 5.77
N ASN A 101 22.39 10.91 4.98
CA ASN A 101 23.14 10.86 3.72
C ASN A 101 22.25 10.41 2.53
N VAL A 102 21.01 10.90 2.47
CA VAL A 102 20.13 10.60 1.33
C VAL A 102 20.37 11.61 0.22
N THR A 103 20.73 11.12 -0.98
CA THR A 103 20.73 11.93 -2.20
C THR A 103 19.28 12.21 -2.58
N LEU A 104 18.86 13.47 -2.51
CA LEU A 104 17.55 13.87 -3.02
C LEU A 104 17.58 13.79 -4.54
N ILE A 105 16.63 13.06 -5.13
CA ILE A 105 16.37 13.12 -6.57
C ILE A 105 15.80 14.52 -6.85
N GLU A 106 16.41 15.25 -7.78
CA GLU A 106 16.03 16.62 -8.13
C GLU A 106 14.55 16.70 -8.55
N ALA A 107 13.92 17.85 -8.31
CA ALA A 107 12.48 18.01 -8.53
C ALA A 107 12.05 17.80 -10.00
N ASP A 108 12.95 18.10 -10.93
CA ASP A 108 12.71 17.95 -12.37
C ASP A 108 12.78 16.48 -12.80
N ASP A 109 13.65 15.68 -12.16
CA ASP A 109 13.73 14.23 -12.40
C ASP A 109 12.49 13.49 -11.86
N ARG A 110 11.91 13.96 -10.74
CA ARG A 110 10.66 13.39 -10.19
C ARG A 110 9.45 13.54 -11.10
N ARG A 111 9.41 14.59 -11.95
CA ARG A 111 8.32 14.80 -12.93
C ARG A 111 8.45 13.86 -14.13
N ALA A 112 9.68 13.54 -14.53
CA ALA A 112 9.94 12.65 -15.66
C ALA A 112 9.50 11.20 -15.38
N GLU A 113 9.62 10.71 -14.14
CA GLU A 113 9.14 9.38 -13.75
C GLU A 113 7.61 9.26 -13.71
N ILE A 114 6.90 10.32 -13.32
CA ILE A 114 5.43 10.28 -13.15
C ILE A 114 4.72 10.23 -14.52
N HIS A 115 5.27 10.86 -15.56
CA HIS A 115 4.66 10.86 -16.90
C HIS A 115 4.70 9.50 -17.63
N HIS A 116 5.35 8.49 -17.06
CA HIS A 116 5.35 7.11 -17.60
C HIS A 116 4.34 6.17 -16.93
N TYR A 117 3.55 6.65 -15.96
CA TYR A 117 2.41 5.90 -15.42
C TYR A 117 1.09 6.39 -16.02
N ASP A 118 0.38 5.47 -16.67
CA ASP A 118 -0.95 5.63 -17.24
C ASP A 118 -1.93 6.39 -16.31
N ASP A 119 -2.71 7.27 -16.94
CA ASP A 119 -3.58 8.34 -16.42
C ASP A 119 -4.82 7.82 -15.64
N SER A 120 -4.80 6.56 -15.20
CA SER A 120 -5.92 5.90 -14.51
C SER A 120 -5.82 5.92 -12.98
N THR A 121 -4.71 6.40 -12.41
CA THR A 121 -4.50 6.43 -10.95
C THR A 121 -4.20 7.85 -10.48
N ARG A 122 -5.22 8.56 -9.98
CA ARG A 122 -5.04 9.86 -9.29
C ARG A 122 -4.13 9.70 -8.06
N MET A 123 -2.82 9.86 -8.24
CA MET A 123 -1.85 9.97 -7.16
C MET A 123 -1.87 11.40 -6.62
N ARG A 124 -2.25 11.56 -5.35
CA ARG A 124 -2.22 12.85 -4.66
C ARG A 124 -0.80 13.10 -4.17
N TYR A 125 -0.21 14.21 -4.62
CA TYR A 125 1.07 14.71 -4.14
C TYR A 125 1.01 14.99 -2.62
N ILE A 126 1.94 14.41 -1.86
CA ILE A 126 2.14 14.72 -0.44
C ILE A 126 3.39 15.60 -0.36
N SER A 127 3.19 16.89 -0.09
CA SER A 127 4.31 17.79 0.16
C SER A 127 4.92 17.50 1.54
N PRO A 128 6.23 17.80 1.76
CA PRO A 128 6.87 17.68 3.07
C PRO A 128 6.19 18.50 4.19
N GLU A 129 5.46 19.55 3.82
CA GLU A 129 4.79 20.50 4.71
C GLU A 129 3.33 20.09 5.07
N GLY A 130 2.84 18.95 4.57
CA GLY A 130 1.46 18.50 4.77
C GLY A 130 0.61 18.53 3.49
N TYR A 131 -0.63 18.04 3.62
CA TYR A 131 -1.53 17.75 2.50
C TYR A 131 -1.99 19.03 1.79
N THR A 132 -1.68 19.18 0.51
CA THR A 132 -2.35 20.14 -0.38
C THR A 132 -3.18 19.36 -1.38
N VAL A 133 -4.51 19.49 -1.30
CA VAL A 133 -5.44 18.96 -2.30
C VAL A 133 -5.55 20.00 -3.42
N LEU A 134 -4.91 19.74 -4.57
CA LEU A 134 -5.15 20.53 -5.77
C LEU A 134 -6.41 20.00 -6.46
N ARG A 135 -7.51 20.77 -6.39
CA ARG A 135 -8.66 20.63 -7.31
C ARG A 135 -8.31 21.38 -8.58
N HIS A 136 -8.20 20.68 -9.71
CA HIS A 136 -8.28 21.34 -11.01
C HIS A 136 -9.76 21.61 -11.29
N GLY A 137 -10.14 22.90 -11.24
CA GLY A 137 -11.38 23.38 -11.80
C GLY A 137 -11.29 23.30 -13.31
N VAL A 138 -12.31 22.74 -13.94
CA VAL A 138 -12.51 22.83 -15.38
C VAL A 138 -13.13 24.20 -15.60
N ASP A 139 -12.37 25.14 -16.17
CA ASP A 139 -12.96 26.33 -16.78
C ASP A 139 -13.46 25.89 -18.16
N GLU A 140 -14.78 25.95 -18.34
CA GLU A 140 -15.47 25.77 -19.63
C GLU A 140 -15.35 27.06 -20.44
N ASP A 141 -14.90 26.94 -21.69
CA ASP A 141 -15.24 27.86 -22.79
C ASP A 141 -16.53 27.38 -23.47
#